data_AF-A0A957E0T5-F1
#
_entry.id   AF-A0A957E0T5-F1
#
_cell.length_a   1.000
_cell.length_b   1.000
_cell.length_c   1.000
_cell.angle_alpha   90.00
_cell.angle_beta   90.00
_cell.angle_gamma   90.00
#
_symmetry.space_group_name_H-M   'P 1'
#
loop_
_entity.id
_entity.type
_entity.pdbx_description
1 polymer ?
#
loop_
_entity_poly.entity_id
_entity_poly.type
_entity_poly.pdbx_seq_one_letter_code
_entity_poly.pdbx_strand_id
1 'polypeptide(L)'
;MTTIFIAGIFEYQAGAITKYYPGAGGSSAIRRENYASDNGIFYVLGDHLGSTSTIIQQNTTLVKQEFYYPYGGNRGSAFSELTTKRFTGQYHEAGLPGGEGLSYYNARWYDAQLGRFIGADTIISNLANPQSLNRLSYVSNNPLRFI
;
A
#
# COMPACT_ATOMS: atom_id res chain seq x y z
N MET A 1 0.82 19.41 2.79
CA MET A 1 -0.33 19.08 3.67
C MET A 1 0.10 17.87 4.50
N THR A 2 -0.10 17.89 5.82
CA THR A 2 0.36 16.80 6.70
C THR A 2 -0.76 15.80 6.94
N THR A 3 -0.48 14.51 6.74
CA THR A 3 -1.39 13.41 7.09
C THR A 3 -0.92 12.76 8.39
N ILE A 4 -1.85 12.55 9.32
CA ILE A 4 -1.57 11.89 10.61
C ILE A 4 -2.17 10.49 10.59
N PHE A 5 -1.35 9.49 10.90
CA PHE A 5 -1.75 8.09 11.03
C PHE A 5 -1.73 7.69 12.51
N ILE A 6 -2.83 7.11 13.01
CA ILE A 6 -2.94 6.66 14.39
C ILE A 6 -3.20 5.16 14.40
N ALA A 7 -2.22 4.40 14.93
CA ALA A 7 -2.28 2.95 15.14
C ALA A 7 -2.73 2.12 13.92
N GLY A 8 -2.51 2.62 12.70
CA GLY A 8 -2.91 1.96 11.45
C GLY A 8 -4.42 1.84 11.21
N ILE A 9 -5.25 2.40 12.10
CA ILE A 9 -6.72 2.33 12.09
C ILE A 9 -7.38 3.66 11.76
N PHE A 10 -6.62 4.75 11.72
CA PHE A 10 -7.16 6.10 11.56
C PHE A 10 -6.19 7.00 10.81
N GLU A 11 -6.74 7.78 9.88
CA GLU A 11 -6.05 8.81 9.10
C GLU A 11 -6.79 10.13 9.23
N TYR A 12 -6.03 11.20 9.44
CA TYR A 12 -6.52 12.57 9.45
C TYR A 12 -5.72 13.46 8.50
N GLN A 13 -6.43 14.19 7.64
CA GLN A 13 -5.83 15.06 6.63
C GLN A 13 -6.74 16.30 6.41
N ALA A 14 -6.28 17.47 6.88
CA ALA A 14 -6.99 18.76 6.90
C ALA A 14 -8.51 18.68 7.15
N GLY A 15 -8.92 18.13 8.29
CA GLY A 15 -10.32 18.06 8.70
C GLY A 15 -11.06 16.82 8.22
N ALA A 16 -10.53 16.15 7.18
CA ALA A 16 -11.06 14.88 6.69
C ALA A 16 -10.49 13.69 7.45
N ILE A 17 -11.31 12.66 7.62
CA ILE A 17 -11.02 11.48 8.44
C ILE A 17 -11.29 10.22 7.65
N THR A 18 -10.35 9.27 7.69
CA THR A 18 -10.56 7.89 7.26
C THR A 18 -10.36 6.93 8.43
N LYS A 19 -11.39 6.14 8.75
CA LYS A 19 -11.33 5.05 9.75
C LYS A 19 -11.21 3.71 9.03
N TYR A 20 -10.28 2.87 9.46
CA TYR A 20 -10.07 1.54 8.93
C TYR A 20 -10.60 0.48 9.90
N TYR A 21 -11.37 -0.46 9.35
CA TYR A 21 -11.87 -1.64 10.04
C TYR A 21 -11.24 -2.86 9.37
N PRO A 22 -10.13 -3.39 9.92
CA PRO A 22 -9.40 -4.48 9.30
C PRO A 22 -10.23 -5.77 9.27
N GLY A 23 -10.19 -6.47 8.15
CA GLY A 23 -10.72 -7.81 7.96
C GLY A 23 -9.60 -8.83 7.74
N ALA A 24 -9.97 -10.06 7.36
CA ALA A 24 -9.00 -11.10 7.03
C ALA A 24 -8.41 -10.90 5.62
N GLY A 25 -7.17 -11.37 5.41
CA GLY A 25 -6.55 -11.43 4.08
C GLY A 25 -6.32 -10.07 3.41
N GLY A 26 -5.93 -9.05 4.19
CA GLY A 26 -5.68 -7.69 3.67
C GLY A 26 -6.94 -6.89 3.29
N SER A 27 -8.12 -7.51 3.37
CA SER A 27 -9.38 -6.81 3.15
C SER A 27 -9.72 -5.90 4.33
N SER A 28 -10.40 -4.77 4.08
CA SER A 28 -10.85 -3.85 5.12
C SER A 28 -12.14 -3.15 4.71
N ALA A 29 -12.94 -2.73 5.70
CA ALA A 29 -13.90 -1.66 5.47
C ALA A 29 -13.24 -0.33 5.85
N ILE A 30 -13.53 0.72 5.08
CA ILE A 30 -13.11 2.09 5.40
C ILE A 30 -14.33 2.99 5.52
N ARG A 31 -14.29 3.94 6.44
CA ARG A 31 -15.29 4.99 6.56
C ARG A 31 -14.63 6.35 6.39
N ARG A 32 -15.04 7.11 5.38
CA ARG A 32 -14.56 8.45 5.05
C ARG A 32 -15.57 9.50 5.50
N GLU A 33 -15.09 10.52 6.20
CA GLU A 33 -15.88 11.64 6.74
C GLU A 33 -15.18 12.97 6.43
N ASN A 34 -15.96 14.01 6.10
CA ASN A 34 -15.51 15.38 5.81
C ASN A 34 -14.54 15.56 4.63
N TYR A 35 -14.51 14.63 3.68
CA TYR A 35 -13.85 14.87 2.39
C TYR A 35 -14.73 15.72 1.46
N ALA A 36 -14.14 16.39 0.46
CA ALA A 36 -14.92 17.15 -0.53
C ALA A 36 -15.82 16.24 -1.40
N SER A 37 -15.40 15.00 -1.62
CA SER A 37 -16.14 13.93 -2.30
C SER A 37 -15.92 12.59 -1.59
N ASP A 38 -16.67 11.56 -1.99
CA ASP A 38 -16.43 10.16 -1.59
C ASP A 38 -16.47 9.91 -0.08
N ASN A 39 -17.41 10.56 0.60
CA ASN A 39 -17.77 10.24 1.98
C ASN A 39 -18.67 8.99 2.03
N GLY A 40 -18.55 8.23 3.11
CA GLY A 40 -19.34 7.02 3.32
C GLY A 40 -18.47 5.81 3.64
N ILE A 41 -19.06 4.62 3.48
CA ILE A 41 -18.41 3.34 3.76
C ILE A 41 -18.04 2.66 2.43
N PHE A 42 -16.81 2.16 2.38
CA PHE A 42 -16.27 1.40 1.26
C PHE A 42 -15.64 0.11 1.78
N TYR A 43 -15.70 -0.95 0.98
CA TYR A 43 -15.04 -2.21 1.21
C TYR A 43 -13.86 -2.32 0.25
N VAL A 44 -12.68 -2.46 0.83
CA VAL A 44 -11.40 -2.65 0.13
C VAL A 44 -11.06 -4.13 0.22
N LEU A 45 -10.98 -4.80 -0.93
CA LEU A 45 -10.72 -6.22 -1.04
C LEU A 45 -9.25 -6.45 -1.42
N GLY A 46 -8.60 -7.34 -0.67
CA GLY A 46 -7.20 -7.71 -0.86
C GLY A 46 -7.00 -8.83 -1.88
N ASP A 47 -5.85 -8.82 -2.58
CA ASP A 47 -5.34 -10.01 -3.28
C ASP A 47 -4.65 -10.98 -2.31
N HIS A 48 -4.02 -12.05 -2.83
CA HIS A 48 -3.37 -13.06 -1.99
C HIS A 48 -2.16 -12.55 -1.19
N LEU A 49 -1.59 -11.41 -1.57
CA LEU A 49 -0.52 -10.72 -0.83
C LEU A 49 -1.07 -9.60 0.05
N GLY A 50 -2.39 -9.40 0.07
CA GLY A 50 -3.06 -8.33 0.79
C GLY A 50 -3.00 -6.97 0.10
N SER A 51 -2.66 -6.91 -1.19
CA SER A 51 -2.71 -5.67 -1.96
C SER A 51 -4.15 -5.24 -2.23
N THR A 52 -4.45 -3.95 -2.16
CA THR A 52 -5.76 -3.41 -2.53
C THR A 52 -6.08 -3.69 -3.99
N SER A 53 -7.00 -4.62 -4.26
CA SER A 53 -7.34 -5.05 -5.63
C SER A 53 -8.71 -4.54 -6.09
N THR A 54 -9.70 -4.46 -5.21
CA THR A 54 -11.04 -4.01 -5.57
C THR A 54 -11.63 -3.13 -4.49
N ILE A 55 -12.31 -2.06 -4.88
CA ILE A 55 -13.02 -1.17 -3.97
C ILE A 55 -14.49 -1.13 -4.36
N ILE A 56 -15.36 -1.43 -3.40
CA ILE A 56 -16.81 -1.49 -3.55
C ILE A 56 -17.43 -0.53 -2.54
N GLN A 57 -18.44 0.24 -2.91
CA GLN A 57 -19.16 1.09 -1.97
C GLN A 57 -20.17 0.28 -1.16
N GLN A 58 -20.63 0.79 -0.02
CA GLN A 58 -21.62 0.13 0.84
C GLN A 58 -22.90 -0.35 0.10
N ASN A 59 -23.29 0.36 -0.96
CA ASN A 59 -24.44 0.02 -1.80
C ASN A 59 -24.11 -1.05 -2.86
N THR A 60 -23.00 -1.78 -2.73
CA THR A 60 -22.51 -2.82 -3.65
C THR A 60 -22.07 -2.34 -5.04
N THR A 61 -21.99 -1.02 -5.26
CA THR A 61 -21.46 -0.45 -6.50
C THR A 61 -19.95 -0.66 -6.56
N LEU A 62 -19.46 -1.20 -7.67
CA LEU A 62 -18.02 -1.26 -7.96
C LEU A 62 -17.49 0.16 -8.16
N VAL A 63 -16.52 0.57 -7.34
CA VAL A 63 -15.87 1.88 -7.44
C VAL A 63 -14.58 1.78 -8.24
N LYS A 64 -13.76 0.76 -7.96
CA LYS A 64 -12.46 0.60 -8.60
C LYS A 64 -12.03 -0.86 -8.63
N GLN A 65 -11.33 -1.23 -9.71
CA GLN A 65 -10.43 -2.38 -9.73
C GLN A 65 -9.01 -1.87 -9.97
N GLU A 66 -8.07 -2.39 -9.20
CA GLU A 66 -6.67 -2.02 -9.22
C GLU A 66 -5.83 -3.26 -9.49
N PHE A 67 -4.81 -3.07 -10.33
CA PHE A 67 -3.89 -4.12 -10.71
C PHE A 67 -2.47 -3.65 -10.53
N TYR A 68 -1.61 -4.58 -10.18
CA TYR A 68 -0.20 -4.33 -9.95
C TYR A 68 0.66 -5.15 -10.93
N TYR A 69 1.81 -4.60 -11.30
CA TYR A 69 2.93 -5.41 -11.78
C TYR A 69 3.48 -6.28 -10.64
N PRO A 70 4.29 -7.31 -10.93
CA PRO A 70 4.81 -8.20 -9.88
C PRO A 70 5.52 -7.49 -8.73
N TYR A 71 6.16 -6.35 -9.00
CA TYR A 71 6.86 -5.53 -8.01
C TYR A 71 6.01 -4.39 -7.42
N GLY A 72 4.70 -4.38 -7.66
CA GLY A 72 3.79 -3.42 -7.03
C GLY A 72 3.56 -2.11 -7.80
N GLY A 73 4.15 -1.95 -8.98
CA GLY A 73 3.88 -0.78 -9.83
C GLY A 73 2.45 -0.80 -10.38
N ASN A 74 1.86 0.37 -10.63
CA ASN A 74 0.51 0.49 -11.16
C ASN A 74 0.40 -0.17 -12.53
N ARG A 75 -0.56 -1.08 -12.68
CA ARG A 75 -0.87 -1.71 -13.97
C ARG A 75 -2.25 -1.26 -14.44
N GLY A 76 -2.29 -0.15 -15.18
CA GLY A 76 -3.49 0.31 -15.87
C GLY A 76 -3.84 1.73 -15.49
N SER A 77 -5.07 1.93 -15.01
CA SER A 77 -5.51 3.26 -14.58
C SER A 77 -4.92 3.63 -13.23
N ALA A 78 -4.72 4.94 -13.03
CA ALA A 78 -4.30 5.50 -11.75
C ALA A 78 -5.12 4.94 -10.58
N PHE A 79 -4.44 4.73 -9.47
CA PHE A 79 -5.02 4.24 -8.24
C PHE A 79 -6.11 5.18 -7.69
N SER A 80 -7.06 4.63 -6.93
CA SER A 80 -8.17 5.38 -6.31
C SER A 80 -7.76 6.10 -5.04
N GLU A 81 -7.97 7.40 -4.93
CA GLU A 81 -7.68 8.21 -3.73
C GLU A 81 -8.54 7.87 -2.48
N LEU A 82 -9.33 6.80 -2.53
CA LEU A 82 -10.12 6.31 -1.38
C LEU A 82 -9.27 5.73 -0.25
N THR A 83 -8.08 5.21 -0.57
CA THR A 83 -7.16 4.67 0.43
C THR A 83 -5.72 4.91 0.03
N THR A 84 -4.87 5.10 1.04
CA THR A 84 -3.42 5.19 0.88
C THR A 84 -2.74 3.81 0.97
N LYS A 85 -3.46 2.75 1.36
CA LYS A 85 -2.93 1.38 1.43
C LYS A 85 -3.02 0.69 0.07
N ARG A 86 -1.88 0.22 -0.45
CA ARG A 86 -1.74 -0.32 -1.81
C ARG A 86 -1.12 -1.71 -1.81
N PHE A 87 -0.07 -1.90 -2.62
CA PHE A 87 0.66 -3.14 -2.77
C PHE A 87 1.07 -3.72 -1.41
N THR A 88 0.69 -4.99 -1.16
CA THR A 88 0.91 -5.70 0.11
C THR A 88 0.38 -4.97 1.36
N GLY A 89 -0.62 -4.10 1.18
CA GLY A 89 -1.27 -3.34 2.26
C GLY A 89 -0.45 -2.19 2.82
N GLN A 90 0.68 -1.82 2.20
CA GLN A 90 1.56 -0.76 2.68
C GLN A 90 1.03 0.63 2.32
N TYR A 91 1.40 1.62 3.15
CA TYR A 91 1.12 3.03 2.86
C TYR A 91 1.93 3.50 1.66
N HIS A 92 1.25 4.04 0.67
CA HIS A 92 1.85 4.56 -0.54
C HIS A 92 1.71 6.08 -0.61
N GLU A 93 2.82 6.77 -0.84
CA GLU A 93 2.86 8.22 -0.97
C GLU A 93 3.29 8.61 -2.39
N ALA A 94 2.32 9.04 -3.19
CA ALA A 94 2.51 9.40 -4.59
C ALA A 94 3.36 10.68 -4.78
N GLY A 95 3.43 11.54 -3.76
CA GLY A 95 4.21 12.79 -3.81
C GLY A 95 5.72 12.62 -3.63
N LEU A 96 6.21 11.42 -3.31
CA LEU A 96 7.63 11.15 -3.09
C LEU A 96 8.37 10.83 -4.40
N PRO A 97 9.72 11.02 -4.44
CA PRO A 97 10.52 10.64 -5.60
C PRO A 97 10.43 9.14 -5.90
N GLY A 98 10.09 8.76 -7.15
CA GLY A 98 9.97 7.35 -7.54
C GLY A 98 9.06 7.08 -8.74
N GLY A 99 8.82 8.09 -9.59
CA GLY A 99 7.88 8.01 -10.72
C GLY A 99 6.42 7.93 -10.28
N GLU A 100 6.04 6.80 -9.68
CA GLU A 100 4.71 6.51 -9.13
C GLU A 100 4.59 6.85 -7.63
N GLY A 101 5.69 7.10 -6.95
CA GLY A 101 5.74 7.36 -5.50
C GLY A 101 6.55 6.29 -4.76
N LEU A 102 6.46 6.28 -3.44
CA LEU A 102 7.13 5.30 -2.58
C LEU A 102 6.16 4.64 -1.60
N SER A 103 6.40 3.37 -1.30
CA SER A 103 5.66 2.63 -0.27
C SER A 103 6.48 2.54 1.03
N TYR A 104 5.82 2.73 2.17
CA TYR A 104 6.44 2.68 3.48
C TYR A 104 6.22 1.32 4.15
N TYR A 105 7.30 0.55 4.30
CA TYR A 105 7.33 -0.78 4.92
C TYR A 105 7.82 -0.71 6.38
N ASN A 106 7.40 0.31 7.12
CA ASN A 106 7.79 0.63 8.51
C ASN A 106 9.27 1.00 8.71
N ALA A 107 10.20 0.14 8.31
CA ALA A 107 11.64 0.39 8.49
C ALA A 107 12.26 1.10 7.28
N ARG A 108 11.69 0.90 6.08
CA ARG A 108 12.29 1.34 4.82
C ARG A 108 11.23 1.78 3.83
N TRP A 109 11.65 2.67 2.95
CA TRP A 109 10.89 3.09 1.77
C TRP A 109 11.22 2.18 0.58
N TYR A 110 10.18 1.79 -0.15
CA TYR A 110 10.24 0.88 -1.29
C TYR A 110 9.80 1.61 -2.57
N ASP A 111 10.58 1.43 -3.64
CA ASP A 111 10.29 1.94 -4.97
C ASP A 111 9.87 0.76 -5.87
N ALA A 112 8.61 0.79 -6.29
CA ALA A 112 8.01 -0.25 -7.12
C ALA A 112 8.50 -0.23 -8.57
N GLN A 113 8.91 0.95 -9.07
CA GLN A 113 9.46 1.11 -10.41
C GLN A 113 10.87 0.51 -10.50
N LEU A 114 11.67 0.65 -9.44
CA LEU A 114 12.99 0.01 -9.33
C LEU A 114 12.93 -1.44 -8.81
N GLY A 115 11.79 -1.85 -8.23
CA GLY A 115 11.60 -3.17 -7.63
C GLY A 115 12.48 -3.42 -6.39
N ARG A 116 12.80 -2.37 -5.62
CA ARG A 116 13.75 -2.46 -4.50
C ARG A 116 13.52 -1.40 -3.43
N PHE A 117 14.11 -1.60 -2.25
CA PHE A 117 14.18 -0.56 -1.23
C PHE A 117 15.16 0.55 -1.62
N ILE A 118 14.85 1.78 -1.24
CA ILE A 118 15.73 2.94 -1.47
C ILE A 118 16.73 3.15 -0.32
N GLY A 119 16.65 2.35 0.73
CA GLY A 119 17.58 2.30 1.86
C GLY A 119 18.04 0.87 2.14
N ALA A 120 19.32 0.71 2.48
CA ALA A 120 19.90 -0.59 2.79
C ALA A 120 19.37 -1.15 4.13
N ASP A 121 19.03 -2.43 4.16
CA ASP A 121 18.67 -3.15 5.39
C ASP A 121 19.79 -3.09 6.42
N THR A 122 19.52 -2.78 7.67
CA THR A 122 20.55 -2.79 8.73
C THR A 122 20.96 -4.22 9.12
N ILE A 123 20.15 -5.22 8.77
CA ILE A 123 20.35 -6.62 9.14
C ILE A 123 20.69 -7.43 7.89
N ILE A 124 21.69 -8.30 8.01
CA ILE A 124 22.00 -9.33 7.01
C ILE A 124 21.59 -10.67 7.63
N SER A 125 20.61 -11.33 7.03
CA SER A 125 20.04 -12.56 7.59
C SER A 125 21.00 -13.75 7.57
N ASN A 126 21.87 -13.84 6.55
CA ASN A 126 22.87 -14.90 6.42
C ASN A 126 24.08 -14.44 5.61
N LEU A 127 25.28 -14.41 6.20
CA LEU A 127 26.50 -14.02 5.49
C LEU A 127 26.98 -15.05 4.46
N ALA A 128 26.60 -16.32 4.63
CA ALA A 128 26.99 -17.39 3.71
C ALA A 128 26.10 -17.47 2.46
N ASN A 129 24.95 -16.78 2.45
CA ASN A 129 24.08 -16.69 1.27
C ASN A 129 24.36 -15.36 0.53
N PRO A 130 24.90 -15.39 -0.71
CA PRO A 130 25.17 -14.17 -1.47
C PRO A 130 23.92 -13.30 -1.71
N GLN A 131 22.72 -13.90 -1.76
CA GLN A 131 21.48 -13.16 -1.98
C GLN A 131 21.16 -12.21 -0.81
N SER A 132 21.46 -12.60 0.43
CA SER A 132 21.25 -11.75 1.61
C SER A 132 22.26 -10.61 1.74
N LEU A 133 23.33 -10.62 0.95
CA LEU A 133 24.26 -9.48 0.86
C LEU A 133 23.66 -8.32 0.05
N ASN A 134 22.62 -8.57 -0.76
CA ASN A 134 21.87 -7.50 -1.43
C ASN A 134 20.85 -6.86 -0.48
N ARG A 135 21.33 -5.89 0.30
CA ARG A 135 20.57 -5.16 1.34
C ARG A 135 19.46 -4.25 0.80
N LEU A 136 19.37 -4.08 -0.51
CA LEU A 136 18.30 -3.30 -1.17
C LEU A 136 17.20 -4.21 -1.75
N SER A 137 17.45 -5.52 -1.86
CA SER A 137 16.51 -6.43 -2.51
C SER A 137 15.16 -6.48 -1.79
N TYR A 138 14.09 -6.55 -2.58
CA TYR A 138 12.76 -6.83 -2.07
C TYR A 138 12.51 -8.34 -2.17
N VAL A 139 12.22 -8.97 -1.02
CA VAL A 139 11.81 -10.38 -0.87
C VAL A 139 12.62 -11.39 -1.72
N SER A 140 13.94 -11.24 -1.71
CA SER A 140 14.87 -12.09 -2.49
C SER A 140 14.53 -12.16 -4.00
N ASN A 141 13.97 -11.08 -4.55
CA ASN A 141 13.52 -10.97 -5.94
C ASN A 141 12.40 -11.95 -6.33
N ASN A 142 11.56 -12.38 -5.38
CA ASN A 142 10.39 -13.23 -5.65
C ASN A 142 9.09 -12.63 -5.07
N PRO A 143 8.60 -11.51 -5.65
CA PRO A 143 7.54 -10.70 -5.07
C PRO A 143 6.13 -11.27 -5.22
N LEU A 144 5.94 -12.32 -6.02
CA LEU A 144 4.63 -12.97 -6.17
C LEU A 144 4.35 -14.01 -5.07
N ARG A 145 5.39 -14.45 -4.37
CA ARG A 145 5.33 -15.55 -3.38
C ARG A 145 5.53 -15.08 -1.94
N PHE A 146 6.33 -14.03 -1.72
CA PHE A 146 6.79 -13.63 -0.40
C PHE A 146 6.48 -12.16 -0.12
N ILE A 147 6.23 -11.85 1.15
CA ILE A 147 6.11 -10.51 1.74
C ILE A 147 6.91 -10.44 3.04
#